data_AF-A0A316WI07-F1
#
_entry.id   AF-A0A316WI07-F1
#
_cell.length_a   1.000
_cell.length_b   1.000
_cell.length_c   1.000
_cell.angle_alpha   90.00
_cell.angle_beta   90.00
_cell.angle_gamma   90.00
#
_symmetry.space_group_name_H-M   'P 1'
#
loop_
_entity.id
_entity.type
_entity.pdbx_description
1 polymer ?
#
loop_
_entity_poly.entity_id
_entity_poly.type
_entity_poly.pdbx_seq_one_letter_code
_entity_poly.pdbx_strand_id
1 'polypeptide(L)'
;MDFKKLIETKKIITEKERKAQISFLITGPIAVFSVVYLITLKDILDVFIILIGSFTALIWPLFLLKKIEIIRKQKILVEIEIENYEDEERRTTQGILKLVTGANIKSTFITPKYKDDPYRDIDNNSIYYIDKIVGFERLLR
;
A
#
# COMPACT_ATOMS: atom_id res chain seq x y z
N MET A 1 -13.58 2.62 1.68
CA MET A 1 -12.86 1.45 1.12
C MET A 1 -12.71 0.45 2.24
N ASP A 2 -13.09 -0.82 2.06
CA ASP A 2 -13.17 -1.76 3.18
C ASP A 2 -11.78 -2.20 3.66
N PHE A 3 -11.47 -2.03 4.96
CA PHE A 3 -10.21 -2.49 5.57
C PHE A 3 -9.89 -3.97 5.28
N LYS A 4 -10.93 -4.81 5.23
CA LYS A 4 -10.81 -6.22 4.84
C LYS A 4 -10.21 -6.40 3.42
N LYS A 5 -10.60 -5.55 2.47
CA LYS A 5 -10.05 -5.54 1.10
C LYS A 5 -8.59 -5.07 1.07
N LEU A 6 -8.20 -4.14 1.94
CA LEU A 6 -6.80 -3.70 2.08
C LEU A 6 -5.89 -4.84 2.59
N ILE A 7 -6.32 -5.58 3.61
CA ILE A 7 -5.59 -6.75 4.12
C ILE A 7 -5.47 -7.83 3.05
N GLU A 8 -6.54 -8.10 2.31
CA GLU A 8 -6.53 -9.07 1.21
C GLU A 8 -5.57 -8.64 0.10
N THR A 9 -5.58 -7.35 -0.26
CA THR A 9 -4.67 -6.77 -1.25
C THR A 9 -3.21 -6.90 -0.80
N LYS A 10 -2.90 -6.65 0.48
CA LYS A 10 -1.55 -6.86 1.04
C LYS A 10 -1.10 -8.32 0.91
N LYS A 11 -1.98 -9.29 1.17
CA LYS A 11 -1.69 -10.73 1.01
C LYS A 11 -1.39 -11.07 -0.46
N ILE A 12 -2.22 -10.60 -1.38
CA ILE A 12 -2.05 -10.83 -2.83
C ILE A 12 -0.73 -10.24 -3.33
N ILE A 13 -0.40 -9.01 -2.93
CA ILE A 13 0.87 -8.35 -3.30
C ILE A 13 2.07 -9.13 -2.77
N THR A 14 2.01 -9.58 -1.52
CA THR A 14 3.08 -10.38 -0.90
C THR A 14 3.30 -11.69 -1.64
N GLU A 15 2.22 -12.37 -2.03
CA GLU A 15 2.33 -13.62 -2.80
C GLU A 15 2.88 -13.38 -4.21
N LYS A 16 2.48 -12.28 -4.87
CA LYS A 16 3.03 -11.86 -6.17
C LYS A 16 4.52 -11.55 -6.08
N GLU A 17 4.96 -10.85 -5.03
CA GLU A 17 6.39 -10.57 -4.79
C GLU A 17 7.17 -11.88 -4.64
N ARG A 18 6.68 -12.81 -3.82
CA ARG A 18 7.31 -14.12 -3.60
C ARG A 18 7.43 -14.90 -4.91
N LYS A 19 6.36 -14.97 -5.71
CA LYS A 19 6.37 -15.65 -7.02
C LYS A 19 7.37 -15.00 -7.98
N ALA A 20 7.44 -13.67 -8.01
CA ALA A 20 8.40 -12.95 -8.86
C ALA A 20 9.86 -13.19 -8.43
N GLN A 21 10.14 -13.22 -7.12
CA GLN A 21 11.48 -13.53 -6.59
C GLN A 21 11.89 -14.98 -6.90
N ILE A 22 11.01 -15.95 -6.70
CA ILE A 22 11.26 -17.36 -7.06
C ILE A 22 11.51 -17.47 -8.57
N SER A 23 10.68 -16.82 -9.39
CA SER A 23 10.88 -16.79 -10.84
C SER A 23 12.25 -16.22 -11.20
N PHE A 24 12.65 -15.09 -10.61
CA PHE A 24 13.96 -14.48 -10.87
C PHE A 24 15.11 -15.41 -10.47
N LEU A 25 15.02 -16.06 -9.30
CA LEU A 25 16.02 -16.99 -8.80
C LEU A 25 16.21 -18.22 -9.71
N ILE A 26 15.14 -18.67 -10.37
CA ILE A 26 15.21 -19.80 -11.32
C ILE A 26 15.66 -19.32 -12.70
N THR A 27 15.07 -18.25 -13.23
CA THR A 27 15.34 -17.79 -14.61
C THR A 27 16.70 -17.11 -14.74
N GLY A 28 17.23 -16.51 -13.67
CA GLY A 28 18.53 -15.84 -13.69
C GLY A 28 19.68 -16.79 -14.04
N PRO A 29 19.89 -17.87 -13.27
CA PRO A 29 20.89 -18.89 -13.60
C PRO A 29 20.65 -19.52 -14.97
N ILE A 30 19.40 -19.83 -15.33
CA ILE A 30 19.07 -20.42 -16.64
C ILE A 30 19.48 -19.47 -17.77
N ALA A 31 19.22 -18.17 -17.65
CA ALA A 31 19.64 -17.18 -18.64
C ALA A 31 21.17 -17.13 -18.79
N VAL A 32 21.91 -17.15 -17.67
CA VAL A 32 23.38 -17.18 -17.69
C VAL A 32 23.90 -18.45 -18.35
N PHE A 33 23.37 -19.62 -17.97
CA PHE A 33 23.73 -20.90 -18.60
C PHE A 33 23.41 -20.92 -20.10
N SER A 34 22.28 -20.34 -20.50
CA SER A 34 21.88 -20.25 -21.90
C SER A 34 22.84 -19.39 -22.72
N VAL A 35 23.30 -18.27 -22.16
CA VAL A 35 24.30 -17.40 -22.80
C VAL A 35 25.64 -18.14 -22.95
N VAL A 36 26.11 -18.81 -21.89
CA VAL A 36 27.34 -19.62 -21.94
C VAL A 36 27.23 -20.72 -23.00
N TYR A 37 26.09 -21.42 -23.04
CA TYR A 37 25.84 -22.46 -24.03
C TYR A 37 25.84 -21.94 -25.47
N LEU A 38 25.19 -20.80 -25.72
CA LEU A 38 25.20 -20.15 -27.04
C LEU A 38 26.61 -19.73 -27.47
N ILE A 39 27.45 -19.27 -26.54
CA ILE A 39 28.86 -18.95 -26.82
C ILE A 39 29.67 -20.20 -27.16
N THR A 40 29.42 -21.34 -26.51
CA THR A 40 30.12 -22.59 -26.82
C THR A 40 29.78 -23.16 -28.21
N LEU A 41 28.61 -22.82 -28.76
CA LEU A 41 28.18 -23.23 -30.09
C LEU A 41 28.62 -22.27 -31.21
N LYS A 42 29.53 -21.33 -30.90
CA LYS A 42 29.99 -20.29 -31.85
C LYS A 42 30.53 -20.83 -33.17
N ASP A 43 31.10 -22.03 -33.17
CA ASP A 43 31.65 -22.63 -34.39
C ASP A 43 30.56 -23.25 -35.29
N ILE A 44 29.34 -23.41 -34.78
CA ILE A 44 28.20 -24.04 -35.47
C ILE A 44 27.13 -23.00 -35.83
N LEU A 45 26.98 -21.95 -35.02
CA LEU A 45 25.95 -20.93 -35.19
C LEU A 45 26.53 -19.60 -35.69
N ASP A 46 25.76 -18.94 -36.55
CA ASP A 46 26.05 -17.57 -36.96
C ASP A 46 26.16 -16.64 -35.74
N VAL A 47 27.21 -15.81 -35.74
CA VAL A 47 27.50 -14.84 -34.69
C VAL A 47 26.31 -13.92 -34.42
N PHE A 48 25.53 -13.60 -35.44
CA PHE A 48 24.32 -12.78 -35.33
C PHE A 48 23.23 -13.44 -34.47
N ILE A 49 23.03 -14.76 -34.62
CA ILE A 49 22.04 -15.53 -33.86
C ILE A 49 22.45 -15.61 -32.39
N ILE A 50 23.74 -15.79 -32.11
CA ILE A 50 24.30 -15.82 -30.75
C ILE A 50 24.12 -14.48 -30.05
N LEU A 51 24.34 -13.38 -30.77
CA LEU A 51 24.15 -12.02 -30.26
C LEU A 51 22.70 -11.77 -29.85
N ILE A 52 21.73 -12.11 -30.72
CA ILE A 52 20.30 -11.94 -30.43
C ILE A 52 19.85 -12.87 -29.29
N GLY A 53 20.25 -14.14 -29.33
CA GLY A 53 19.91 -15.12 -28.29
C GLY A 53 20.45 -14.71 -26.91
N SER A 54 21.69 -14.22 -26.86
CA SER A 54 22.29 -13.74 -25.61
C SER A 54 21.62 -12.47 -25.10
N PHE A 55 21.28 -11.54 -25.99
CA PHE A 55 20.61 -10.29 -25.64
C PHE A 55 19.22 -10.53 -25.06
N THR A 56 18.42 -11.40 -25.69
CA THR A 56 17.08 -11.76 -25.19
C THR A 56 17.14 -12.49 -23.85
N ALA A 57 18.09 -13.42 -23.67
CA ALA A 57 18.31 -14.14 -22.42
C ALA A 57 18.66 -13.19 -21.26
N LEU A 58 19.46 -12.14 -21.52
CA LEU A 58 19.87 -11.17 -20.49
C LEU A 58 18.81 -10.12 -20.17
N ILE A 59 17.94 -9.79 -21.13
CA ILE A 59 16.86 -8.81 -20.94
C ILE A 59 15.74 -9.33 -20.05
N TRP A 60 15.42 -10.62 -20.14
CA TRP A 60 14.30 -11.19 -19.40
C TRP A 60 14.42 -11.05 -17.86
N PRO A 61 15.57 -11.35 -17.24
CA PRO A 61 15.81 -11.08 -15.82
C PRO A 61 15.67 -9.59 -15.43
N LEU A 62 16.04 -8.66 -16.32
CA LEU A 62 15.92 -7.22 -16.07
C LEU A 62 14.45 -6.78 -16.00
N PHE A 63 13.57 -7.34 -16.83
CA PHE A 63 12.12 -7.11 -16.72
C PHE A 63 11.56 -7.61 -15.40
N LEU A 64 12.02 -8.77 -14.92
CA LEU A 64 11.61 -9.31 -13.62
C LEU A 64 12.04 -8.40 -12.46
N LEU A 65 13.25 -7.83 -12.50
CA LEU A 65 13.71 -6.86 -11.50
C LEU A 65 12.81 -5.61 -11.45
N LYS A 66 12.49 -5.02 -12.60
CA LYS A 66 11.54 -3.89 -12.66
C LYS A 66 10.17 -4.25 -12.10
N LYS A 67 9.68 -5.47 -12.40
CA LYS A 67 8.40 -5.96 -11.88
C LYS A 67 8.42 -6.08 -10.35
N ILE A 68 9.51 -6.60 -9.77
CA ILE A 68 9.68 -6.68 -8.30
C ILE A 68 9.69 -5.28 -7.67
N GLU A 69 10.37 -4.32 -8.29
CA GLU A 69 10.40 -2.93 -7.81
C GLU A 69 8.99 -2.30 -7.75
N ILE A 70 8.21 -2.47 -8.82
CA ILE A 70 6.82 -1.97 -8.87
C ILE A 70 5.97 -2.62 -7.78
N ILE A 71 6.09 -3.93 -7.58
CA ILE A 71 5.35 -4.67 -6.55
C ILE A 71 5.72 -4.15 -5.15
N ARG A 72 7.00 -3.85 -4.89
CA ARG A 72 7.45 -3.27 -3.62
C ARG A 72 6.85 -1.88 -3.37
N LYS A 73 6.85 -1.01 -4.38
CA LYS A 73 6.21 0.32 -4.27
C LYS A 73 4.72 0.20 -3.94
N GLN A 74 4.00 -0.72 -4.59
CA GLN A 74 2.59 -0.99 -4.28
C GLN A 74 2.39 -1.49 -2.85
N LYS A 75 3.27 -2.37 -2.36
CA LYS A 75 3.21 -2.86 -0.98
C LYS A 75 3.32 -1.73 0.04
N ILE A 76 4.28 -0.82 -0.14
CA ILE A 76 4.48 0.34 0.75
C ILE A 76 3.23 1.22 0.78
N LEU A 77 2.64 1.51 -0.38
CA LEU A 77 1.42 2.31 -0.47
C LEU A 77 0.25 1.68 0.30
N VAL A 78 0.05 0.37 0.14
CA VAL A 78 -1.00 -0.36 0.88
C VAL A 78 -0.69 -0.40 2.38
N GLU A 79 0.57 -0.50 2.78
CA GLU A 79 0.95 -0.43 4.20
C GLU A 79 0.67 0.93 4.82
N ILE A 80 0.97 2.03 4.11
CA ILE A 80 0.65 3.39 4.55
C ILE A 80 -0.88 3.57 4.67
N GLU A 81 -1.65 3.01 3.74
CA GLU A 81 -3.11 3.11 3.76
C GLU A 81 -3.73 2.31 4.92
N ILE A 82 -3.19 1.12 5.20
CA ILE A 82 -3.57 0.32 6.39
C ILE A 82 -3.22 1.08 7.67
N GLU A 83 -2.02 1.65 7.77
CA GLU A 83 -1.59 2.42 8.94
C GLU A 83 -2.49 3.65 9.16
N ASN A 84 -2.84 4.37 8.10
CA ASN A 84 -3.77 5.50 8.20
C ASN A 84 -5.17 5.05 8.65
N TYR A 85 -5.65 3.91 8.18
CA TYR A 85 -6.95 3.38 8.59
C TYR A 85 -6.94 2.94 10.07
N GLU A 86 -5.90 2.25 10.52
CA GLU A 86 -5.74 1.87 11.93
C GLU A 86 -5.61 3.10 12.84
N ASP A 87 -4.89 4.12 12.40
CA ASP A 87 -4.78 5.40 13.11
C ASP A 87 -6.12 6.13 13.17
N GLU A 88 -6.89 6.14 12.08
CA GLU A 88 -8.24 6.71 12.05
C GLU A 88 -9.20 5.96 12.99
N GLU A 89 -9.16 4.63 13.00
CA GLU A 89 -9.95 3.80 13.92
C GLU A 89 -9.61 4.09 15.38
N ARG A 90 -8.31 4.18 15.73
CA ARG A 90 -7.86 4.54 17.09
C ARG A 90 -8.30 5.93 17.52
N ARG A 91 -8.38 6.87 16.59
CA ARG A 91 -8.81 8.26 16.84
C ARG A 91 -10.34 8.42 16.78
N THR A 92 -11.07 7.38 16.42
CA THR A 92 -12.53 7.41 16.33
C THR A 92 -13.17 7.12 17.68
N THR A 93 -14.03 8.01 18.16
CA THR A 93 -14.79 7.87 19.42
C THR A 93 -16.29 8.03 19.16
N GLN A 94 -17.13 7.27 19.89
CA GLN A 94 -18.58 7.47 19.89
C GLN A 94 -19.02 8.30 21.09
N GLY A 95 -19.96 9.22 20.89
CA GLY A 95 -20.55 10.02 21.97
C GLY A 95 -21.93 10.54 21.64
N ILE A 96 -22.51 11.33 22.54
CA ILE A 96 -23.83 11.94 22.38
C ILE A 96 -23.65 13.44 22.22
N LEU A 97 -24.14 13.99 21.10
CA LEU A 97 -24.27 15.43 20.90
C LEU A 97 -25.65 15.88 21.36
N LYS A 98 -25.70 16.95 22.15
CA LYS A 98 -26.92 17.66 22.49
C LYS A 98 -27.04 18.90 21.63
N LEU A 99 -28.07 18.95 20.79
CA LEU A 99 -28.34 20.11 19.94
C LEU A 99 -28.87 21.30 20.77
N VAL A 100 -28.77 22.50 20.20
CA VAL A 100 -29.39 23.73 20.77
C VAL A 100 -30.90 23.56 20.96
N THR A 101 -31.54 22.73 20.14
CA THR A 101 -32.95 22.36 20.24
C THR A 101 -33.27 21.41 21.40
N GLY A 102 -32.27 20.92 22.14
CA GLY A 102 -32.40 19.97 23.24
C GLY A 102 -32.44 18.50 22.80
N ALA A 103 -32.42 18.20 21.50
CA ALA A 103 -32.39 16.85 20.97
C ALA A 103 -31.01 16.19 21.16
N ASN A 104 -30.99 14.91 21.55
CA ASN A 104 -29.78 14.11 21.68
C ASN A 104 -29.56 13.28 20.41
N ILE A 105 -28.34 13.31 19.87
CA ILE A 105 -27.95 12.60 18.66
C ILE A 105 -26.71 11.76 18.95
N LYS A 106 -26.75 10.48 18.58
CA LYS A 106 -25.57 9.62 18.66
C LYS A 106 -24.61 10.02 17.53
N SER A 107 -23.38 10.34 17.88
CA SER A 107 -22.42 10.91 16.95
C SER A 107 -21.08 10.18 17.03
N THR A 108 -20.39 10.12 15.89
CA THR A 108 -19.05 9.57 15.77
C THR A 108 -18.08 10.71 15.48
N PHE A 109 -17.04 10.77 16.31
CA PHE A 109 -16.02 11.81 16.31
C PHE A 109 -14.69 11.19 15.88
N ILE A 110 -13.90 11.95 15.12
CA ILE A 110 -12.51 11.61 14.84
C ILE A 110 -11.65 12.77 15.33
N THR A 111 -10.78 12.49 16.31
CA THR A 111 -9.77 13.46 16.73
C THR A 111 -8.77 13.65 15.59
N PRO A 112 -8.51 14.88 15.12
CA PRO A 112 -7.65 15.10 13.95
C PRO A 112 -6.20 14.66 14.20
N LYS A 113 -5.52 14.19 13.14
CA LYS A 113 -4.12 13.71 13.18
C LYS A 113 -3.12 14.84 13.48
N TYR A 114 -3.44 16.04 13.02
CA TYR A 114 -2.69 17.26 13.27
C TYR A 114 -3.51 18.14 14.20
N LYS A 115 -2.89 18.67 15.25
CA LYS A 115 -3.51 19.62 16.18
C LYS A 115 -3.60 20.98 15.50
N ASP A 116 -4.47 21.12 14.52
CA ASP A 116 -4.66 22.39 13.84
C ASP A 116 -5.74 23.19 14.59
N ASP A 117 -5.30 24.34 15.09
CA ASP A 117 -6.07 25.42 15.73
C ASP A 117 -7.01 25.01 16.86
N PRO A 118 -6.47 24.76 18.08
CA PRO A 118 -7.31 24.65 19.25
C PRO A 118 -8.06 25.96 19.51
N TYR A 119 -9.38 25.89 19.67
CA TYR A 119 -10.20 27.02 20.10
C TYR A 119 -9.93 27.28 21.58
N ARG A 120 -9.38 28.46 21.90
CA ARG A 120 -9.16 28.88 23.28
C ARG A 120 -10.31 29.77 23.74
N ASP A 121 -11.07 29.28 24.71
CA ASP A 121 -12.06 30.08 25.41
C ASP A 121 -11.37 30.89 26.51
N ILE A 122 -11.41 32.21 26.38
CA ILE A 122 -10.76 33.15 27.29
C ILE A 122 -11.52 33.23 28.61
N ASP A 123 -12.84 33.11 28.58
CA ASP A 123 -13.71 33.30 29.75
C ASP A 123 -13.64 32.09 30.68
N ASN A 124 -13.53 30.89 30.11
CA ASN A 124 -13.42 29.64 30.86
C ASN A 124 -11.98 29.11 31.00
N ASN A 125 -10.99 29.87 30.50
CA ASN A 125 -9.57 29.48 30.43
C ASN A 125 -9.36 28.03 29.96
N SER A 126 -10.13 27.61 28.96
CA SER A 126 -10.22 26.22 28.50
C SER A 126 -9.81 26.13 27.03
N ILE A 127 -9.15 25.03 26.67
CA ILE A 127 -8.68 24.76 25.30
C ILE A 127 -9.51 23.63 24.72
N TYR A 128 -10.25 23.93 23.66
CA TYR A 128 -11.10 22.99 22.95
C TYR A 128 -10.39 22.54 21.67
N TYR A 129 -10.28 21.24 21.48
CA TYR A 129 -9.82 20.66 20.23
C TYR A 129 -11.06 20.37 19.38
N ILE A 130 -11.08 20.84 18.13
CA ILE A 130 -12.20 20.61 17.22
C ILE A 130 -12.13 19.15 16.75
N ASP A 131 -12.82 18.25 17.46
CA ASP A 131 -13.06 16.91 16.96
C ASP A 131 -13.93 17.00 15.70
N LYS A 132 -13.51 16.32 14.62
CA LYS A 132 -14.28 16.29 13.38
C LYS A 132 -15.43 15.30 13.54
N ILE A 133 -16.67 15.78 13.45
CA ILE A 133 -17.85 14.91 13.38
C ILE A 133 -17.89 14.31 11.98
N VAL A 134 -17.81 12.98 11.90
CA VAL A 134 -17.81 12.22 10.64
C VAL A 134 -19.08 11.41 10.42
N GLY A 135 -19.93 11.29 11.43
CA GLY A 135 -21.22 10.63 11.31
C GLY A 135 -22.16 11.01 12.45
N PHE A 136 -23.45 11.04 12.15
CA PHE A 136 -24.50 11.19 13.15
C PHE A 136 -25.66 10.26 12.81
N GLU A 137 -26.22 9.63 13.83
CA GLU A 137 -27.43 8.83 13.74
C GLU A 137 -28.50 9.49 14.60
N ARG A 138 -29.57 9.93 13.95
CA ARG A 138 -30.70 10.55 14.64
C ARG A 138 -31.39 9.46 15.47
N LEU A 139 -31.32 9.58 16.79
CA LEU A 139 -32.14 8.79 17.69
C LEU A 139 -33.61 9.22 17.49
N LEU A 140 -34.33 8.51 16.62
CA LEU A 140 -35.78 8.64 16.53
C LEU A 140 -36.35 8.09 17.85
N ARG A 141 -36.86 9.01 18.68
CA ARG A 141 -37.82 8.69 19.74
C ARG A 141 -39.19 8.49 19.12
#